data_AF-A0A840PLZ8-F1
#
_entry.id   AF-A0A840PLZ8-F1
#
_cell.length_a   1.000
_cell.length_b   1.000
_cell.length_c   1.000
_cell.angle_alpha   90.00
_cell.angle_beta   90.00
_cell.angle_gamma   90.00
#
_symmetry.space_group_name_H-M   'P 1'
#
loop_
_entity.id
_entity.type
_entity.pdbx_description
1 polymer ?
#
loop_
_entity_poly.entity_id
_entity_poly.type
_entity_poly.pdbx_seq_one_letter_code
_entity_poly.pdbx_strand_id
1 'polypeptide(L)'
;MRELHQSWLVSYEAIGKLAGVCATTVKHIAEGTPSRRLPPPARITARTSDALLTVTVDDLPDNYLVNAVGSTRRLRALSVAGWPMQQVADQAGADWTGLKELRRGERTTVLLRTARLIRDVYLELIQRDPYEHCRPAVVTSSRNQAATNGWHPAAAWADAIDDPEAKPWQMVRCSYPTCIHGAKDERLLCDTHLQRLSKRGTLEGMRAVRNGKVLIEDIQFILATDPPINPETEEIDRDRLAERLGITWHALEQALIRAKINLGKLRESA
;
A
#
# COMPACT_ATOMS: atom_id res chain seq x y z
N MET A 1 0.63 20.86 -4.42
CA MET A 1 0.51 21.42 -5.79
C MET A 1 0.62 20.38 -6.88
N ARG A 2 1.81 19.78 -7.08
CA ARG A 2 1.98 18.67 -8.03
C ARG A 2 1.06 17.49 -7.68
N GLU A 3 0.89 17.19 -6.39
CA GLU A 3 -0.08 16.22 -5.88
C GLU A 3 -1.55 16.57 -6.21
N LEU A 4 -1.98 17.82 -6.07
CA LEU A 4 -3.35 18.23 -6.46
C LEU A 4 -3.58 18.04 -7.97
N HIS A 5 -2.56 18.34 -8.78
CA HIS A 5 -2.65 18.16 -10.23
C HIS A 5 -2.61 16.69 -10.64
N GLN A 6 -1.66 15.92 -10.13
CA GLN A 6 -1.42 14.54 -10.55
C GLN A 6 -2.37 13.56 -9.86
N SER A 7 -2.58 13.70 -8.55
CA SER A 7 -3.40 12.78 -7.78
C SER A 7 -4.89 13.04 -7.95
N TRP A 8 -5.29 14.32 -7.98
CA TRP A 8 -6.70 14.70 -8.07
C TRP A 8 -7.16 15.19 -9.45
N LEU A 9 -6.26 15.25 -10.45
CA LEU A 9 -6.54 15.76 -11.80
C LEU A 9 -7.05 17.22 -11.82
N VAL A 10 -6.68 18.02 -10.82
CA VAL A 10 -7.06 19.43 -10.73
C VAL A 10 -6.19 20.26 -11.67
N SER A 11 -6.78 21.12 -12.51
CA SER A 11 -6.01 21.92 -13.44
C SER A 11 -5.20 23.00 -12.71
N TYR A 12 -4.03 23.36 -13.25
CA TYR A 12 -3.26 24.50 -12.71
C TYR A 12 -4.01 25.82 -12.77
N GLU A 13 -4.99 25.94 -13.66
CA GLU A 13 -5.90 27.09 -13.73
C GLU A 13 -6.84 27.16 -12.52
N ALA A 14 -7.49 26.04 -12.17
CA ALA A 14 -8.34 25.97 -10.99
C ALA A 14 -7.54 26.25 -9.71
N ILE A 15 -6.35 25.67 -9.60
CA ILE A 15 -5.48 25.89 -8.45
C ILE A 15 -5.02 27.36 -8.39
N GLY A 16 -4.62 27.95 -9.52
CA GLY A 16 -4.22 29.35 -9.59
C GLY A 16 -5.35 30.31 -9.19
N LYS A 17 -6.58 30.04 -9.66
CA LYS A 17 -7.76 30.84 -9.31
C LYS A 17 -8.03 30.83 -7.80
N LEU A 18 -7.92 29.68 -7.15
CA LEU A 18 -8.11 29.55 -5.69
C LEU A 18 -6.98 30.23 -4.90
N ALA A 19 -5.73 30.06 -5.34
CA ALA A 19 -4.56 30.64 -4.69
C ALA A 19 -4.40 32.16 -4.95
N GLY A 20 -5.16 32.74 -5.88
CA GLY A 20 -4.90 34.09 -6.37
C GLY A 20 -3.56 34.23 -7.11
N VAL A 21 -3.08 33.14 -7.72
CA VAL A 21 -1.80 33.06 -8.46
C VAL A 21 -2.08 32.75 -9.93
N CYS A 22 -1.33 33.36 -10.85
CA CYS A 22 -1.53 33.10 -12.27
C CYS A 22 -1.26 31.62 -12.62
N ALA A 23 -2.13 31.01 -13.43
CA ALA A 23 -2.06 29.59 -13.80
C ALA A 23 -0.71 29.20 -14.45
N THR A 24 -0.12 30.10 -15.24
CA THR A 24 1.20 29.88 -15.86
C THR A 24 2.32 29.88 -14.82
N THR A 25 2.21 30.70 -13.77
CA THR A 25 3.11 30.69 -12.61
C THR A 25 2.97 29.38 -11.85
N VAL A 26 1.75 28.91 -11.60
CA VAL A 26 1.52 27.63 -10.93
C VAL A 26 2.13 26.47 -11.72
N LYS A 27 1.89 26.42 -13.03
CA LYS A 27 2.47 25.41 -13.93
C LYS A 27 4.00 25.47 -13.92
N HIS A 28 4.59 26.67 -14.00
CA HIS A 28 6.04 26.84 -13.97
C HIS A 28 6.65 26.38 -12.63
N ILE A 29 5.99 26.67 -11.50
CA ILE A 29 6.41 26.19 -10.19
C ILE A 29 6.31 24.66 -10.10
N ALA A 30 5.28 24.05 -10.69
CA ALA A 30 5.06 22.61 -10.61
C ALA A 30 5.95 21.79 -11.55
N GLU A 31 6.21 22.27 -12.78
CA GLU A 31 6.85 21.49 -13.85
C GLU A 31 8.10 22.14 -14.44
N GLY A 32 8.39 23.39 -14.10
CA GLY A 32 9.40 24.18 -14.78
C GLY A 32 8.92 24.64 -16.15
N THR A 33 9.84 24.74 -17.11
CA THR A 33 9.53 25.05 -18.50
C THR A 33 10.21 24.01 -19.40
N PRO A 34 9.57 22.86 -19.65
CA PRO A 34 10.16 21.76 -20.41
C PRO A 34 10.62 22.16 -21.81
N SER A 35 9.86 23.01 -22.50
CA SER A 35 10.22 23.53 -23.83
C SER A 35 11.53 24.33 -23.85
N ARG A 36 11.92 24.90 -22.70
CA ARG A 36 13.20 25.60 -22.50
C ARG A 36 14.21 24.77 -21.70
N ARG A 37 13.90 23.50 -21.41
CA ARG A 37 14.68 22.61 -20.54
C ARG A 37 15.02 23.21 -19.18
N LEU A 38 14.15 24.08 -18.68
CA LEU A 38 14.31 24.70 -17.37
C LEU A 38 13.59 23.85 -16.32
N PRO A 39 14.27 23.42 -15.24
CA PRO A 39 13.61 22.70 -14.16
C PRO A 39 12.65 23.63 -13.38
N PRO A 40 11.77 23.05 -12.54
CA PRO A 40 11.03 23.83 -11.55
C PRO A 40 11.96 24.74 -10.73
N PRO A 41 11.55 25.97 -10.41
CA PRO A 41 12.37 26.89 -9.62
C PRO A 41 12.65 26.34 -8.23
N ALA A 42 13.91 26.40 -7.79
CA ALA A 42 14.33 25.89 -6.47
C ALA A 42 13.78 26.72 -5.29
N ARG A 43 13.41 27.99 -5.55
CA ARG A 43 12.88 28.92 -4.54
C ARG A 43 11.75 29.73 -5.13
N ILE A 44 10.71 29.95 -4.33
CA ILE A 44 9.60 30.86 -4.62
C ILE A 44 9.46 31.85 -3.46
N THR A 45 8.70 32.93 -3.66
CA THR A 45 8.45 33.88 -2.57
C THR A 45 7.60 33.23 -1.48
N ALA A 46 7.79 33.64 -0.22
CA ALA A 46 6.98 33.16 0.90
C ALA A 46 5.48 33.38 0.65
N ARG A 47 5.10 34.57 0.18
CA ARG A 47 3.72 34.90 -0.19
C ARG A 47 3.11 33.89 -1.18
N THR A 48 3.86 33.51 -2.22
CA THR A 48 3.38 32.53 -3.20
C THR A 48 3.31 31.13 -2.60
N SER A 49 4.28 30.75 -1.77
CA SER A 49 4.27 29.47 -1.05
C SER A 49 3.03 29.34 -0.18
N ASP A 50 2.77 30.34 0.68
CA ASP A 50 1.64 30.34 1.62
C ASP A 50 0.30 30.31 0.89
N ALA A 51 0.17 31.09 -0.19
CA ALA A 51 -1.04 31.10 -1.01
C ALA A 51 -1.31 29.75 -1.72
N LEU A 52 -0.26 29.01 -2.09
CA LEU A 52 -0.42 27.72 -2.77
C LEU A 52 -0.60 26.55 -1.79
N LEU A 53 0.02 26.61 -0.61
CA LEU A 53 -0.09 25.56 0.41
C LEU A 53 -1.44 25.56 1.14
N THR A 54 -2.16 26.69 1.10
CA THR A 54 -3.49 26.82 1.68
C THR A 54 -4.60 26.22 0.80
N VAL A 55 -4.35 26.04 -0.50
CA VAL A 55 -5.34 25.46 -1.41
C VAL A 55 -5.41 23.95 -1.22
N THR A 56 -6.62 23.48 -0.95
CA THR A 56 -6.97 22.07 -0.82
C THR A 56 -8.00 21.66 -1.88
N VAL A 57 -8.23 20.36 -2.03
CA VAL A 57 -9.32 19.84 -2.86
C VAL A 57 -10.68 20.29 -2.33
N ASP A 58 -10.79 20.58 -1.03
CA ASP A 58 -12.05 21.02 -0.41
C ASP A 58 -12.45 22.46 -0.78
N ASP A 59 -11.54 23.24 -1.35
CA ASP A 59 -11.83 24.60 -1.83
C ASP A 59 -12.46 24.62 -3.24
N LEU A 60 -12.50 23.47 -3.92
CA LEU A 60 -13.05 23.36 -5.27
C LEU A 60 -14.59 23.23 -5.27
N PRO A 61 -15.26 23.70 -6.34
CA PRO A 61 -16.69 23.50 -6.52
C PRO A 61 -17.09 22.03 -6.66
N ASP A 62 -18.27 21.69 -6.14
CA ASP A 62 -18.83 20.33 -6.12
C ASP A 62 -19.00 19.66 -7.49
N ASN A 63 -19.16 20.45 -8.56
CA ASN A 63 -19.31 19.96 -9.92
C ASN A 63 -17.99 19.76 -10.65
N TYR A 64 -16.85 19.97 -9.99
CA TYR A 64 -15.53 19.72 -10.57
C TYR A 64 -15.29 18.21 -10.72
N LEU A 65 -14.67 17.77 -11.82
CA LEU A 65 -14.29 16.37 -12.02
C LEU A 65 -12.90 16.11 -11.45
N VAL A 66 -12.79 15.07 -10.62
CA VAL A 66 -11.54 14.63 -10.00
C VAL A 66 -11.25 13.17 -10.29
N ASN A 67 -10.03 12.74 -10.01
CA ASN A 67 -9.62 11.35 -10.16
C ASN A 67 -10.49 10.41 -9.30
N ALA A 68 -10.98 9.33 -9.90
CA ALA A 68 -11.81 8.34 -9.21
C ALA A 68 -11.02 7.39 -8.29
N VAL A 69 -9.69 7.28 -8.44
CA VAL A 69 -8.86 6.27 -7.77
C VAL A 69 -9.06 6.25 -6.25
N GLY A 70 -9.03 7.41 -5.62
CA GLY A 70 -9.26 7.53 -4.17
C GLY A 70 -10.64 7.05 -3.73
N SER A 71 -11.67 7.38 -4.50
CA SER A 71 -13.05 6.93 -4.23
C SER A 71 -13.18 5.42 -4.41
N THR A 72 -12.60 4.89 -5.49
CA THR A 72 -12.57 3.46 -5.80
C THR A 72 -11.89 2.66 -4.68
N ARG A 73 -10.73 3.11 -4.20
CA ARG A 73 -9.98 2.45 -3.12
C ARG A 73 -10.74 2.47 -1.80
N ARG A 74 -11.42 3.58 -1.44
CA ARG A 74 -12.27 3.65 -0.24
C ARG A 74 -13.47 2.69 -0.31
N LEU A 75 -14.18 2.64 -1.43
CA LEU A 75 -15.31 1.70 -1.63
C LEU A 75 -14.85 0.23 -1.57
N ARG A 76 -13.67 -0.07 -2.12
CA ARG A 76 -13.05 -1.40 -2.03
C ARG A 76 -12.65 -1.73 -0.59
N ALA A 77 -12.07 -0.78 0.14
CA ALA A 77 -11.72 -0.94 1.55
C ALA A 77 -12.96 -1.21 2.42
N LEU A 78 -14.08 -0.53 2.18
CA LEU A 78 -15.36 -0.83 2.85
C LEU A 78 -15.85 -2.24 2.55
N SER A 79 -15.70 -2.72 1.31
CA SER A 79 -16.04 -4.10 0.96
C SER A 79 -15.16 -5.12 1.72
N VAL A 80 -13.86 -4.83 1.87
CA VAL A 80 -12.94 -5.64 2.67
C VAL A 80 -13.32 -5.61 4.15
N ALA A 81 -13.72 -4.46 4.70
CA ALA A 81 -14.20 -4.38 6.08
C ALA A 81 -15.49 -5.18 6.31
N GLY A 82 -16.26 -5.44 5.24
CA GLY A 82 -17.47 -6.25 5.25
C GLY A 82 -18.76 -5.46 5.02
N TRP A 83 -18.67 -4.20 4.59
CA TRP A 83 -19.82 -3.37 4.27
C TRP A 83 -20.38 -3.70 2.87
N PRO A 84 -21.66 -4.10 2.76
CA PRO A 84 -22.29 -4.30 1.45
C PRO A 84 -22.54 -2.96 0.75
N MET A 85 -22.38 -2.93 -0.57
CA MET A 85 -22.53 -1.69 -1.34
C MET A 85 -23.92 -1.05 -1.25
N GLN A 86 -24.96 -1.83 -0.99
CA GLN A 86 -26.30 -1.28 -0.78
C GLN A 86 -26.34 -0.42 0.49
N GLN A 87 -25.81 -0.91 1.62
CA GLN A 87 -25.71 -0.14 2.85
C GLN A 87 -24.84 1.12 2.69
N VAL A 88 -23.74 1.01 1.94
CA VAL A 88 -22.88 2.17 1.64
C VAL A 88 -23.62 3.20 0.80
N ALA A 89 -24.40 2.78 -0.19
CA ALA A 89 -25.21 3.66 -1.03
C ALA A 89 -26.31 4.37 -0.22
N ASP A 90 -27.01 3.62 0.63
CA ASP A 90 -28.08 4.15 1.49
C ASP A 90 -27.53 5.19 2.48
N GLN A 91 -26.40 4.90 3.13
CA GLN A 91 -25.74 5.83 4.04
C GLN A 91 -25.21 7.09 3.32
N ALA A 92 -24.73 6.93 2.08
CA ALA A 92 -24.22 8.03 1.28
C ALA A 92 -25.32 8.87 0.60
N GLY A 93 -26.57 8.42 0.61
CA GLY A 93 -27.64 9.00 -0.22
C GLY A 93 -27.30 8.99 -1.71
N ALA A 94 -26.55 7.98 -2.16
CA ALA A 94 -25.98 7.90 -3.50
C ALA A 94 -26.60 6.77 -4.33
N ASP A 95 -26.54 6.89 -5.65
CA ASP A 95 -27.00 5.83 -6.55
C ASP A 95 -26.14 4.56 -6.42
N TRP A 96 -26.79 3.45 -6.09
CA TRP A 96 -26.15 2.15 -5.89
C TRP A 96 -25.42 1.65 -7.13
N THR A 97 -26.01 1.84 -8.31
CA THR A 97 -25.43 1.37 -9.58
C THR A 97 -24.13 2.11 -9.87
N GLY A 98 -24.14 3.43 -9.75
CA GLY A 98 -22.98 4.29 -9.91
C GLY A 98 -21.84 3.95 -8.94
N LEU A 99 -22.14 3.69 -7.66
CA LEU A 99 -21.11 3.27 -6.70
C LEU A 99 -20.53 1.89 -7.03
N LYS A 100 -21.35 0.97 -7.56
CA LYS A 100 -20.90 -0.36 -7.98
C LYS A 100 -19.93 -0.29 -9.17
N GLU A 101 -20.25 0.49 -10.19
CA GLU A 101 -19.36 0.77 -11.35
C GLU A 101 -18.05 1.42 -10.89
N LEU A 102 -18.15 2.44 -10.03
CA LEU A 102 -17.01 3.14 -9.48
C LEU A 102 -16.08 2.20 -8.69
N ARG A 103 -16.62 1.37 -7.79
CA ARG A 103 -15.84 0.39 -7.04
C ARG A 103 -15.13 -0.63 -7.94
N ARG A 104 -15.74 -1.02 -9.05
CA ARG A 104 -15.10 -1.91 -10.04
C ARG A 104 -13.97 -1.22 -10.80
N GLY A 105 -13.92 0.10 -10.79
CA GLY A 105 -12.93 0.90 -11.52
C GLY A 105 -13.32 1.12 -12.97
N GLU A 106 -14.61 1.01 -13.29
CA GLU A 106 -15.14 1.24 -14.65
C GLU A 106 -15.16 2.74 -15.00
N ARG A 107 -14.99 3.62 -14.00
CA ARG A 107 -14.92 5.08 -14.16
C ARG A 107 -13.55 5.59 -13.71
N THR A 108 -12.94 6.44 -14.54
CA THR A 108 -11.64 7.07 -14.27
C THR A 108 -11.75 8.41 -13.55
N THR A 109 -12.92 9.06 -13.63
CA THR A 109 -13.21 10.34 -12.97
C THR A 109 -14.57 10.32 -12.28
N VAL A 110 -14.73 11.20 -11.30
CA VAL A 110 -15.96 11.38 -10.54
C VAL A 110 -16.15 12.85 -10.17
N LEU A 111 -17.39 13.29 -9.98
CA LEU A 111 -17.67 14.63 -9.48
C LEU A 111 -17.17 14.78 -8.04
N LEU A 112 -16.64 15.94 -7.71
CA LEU A 112 -16.06 16.22 -6.40
C LEU A 112 -17.08 16.04 -5.27
N ARG A 113 -18.34 16.44 -5.47
CA ARG A 113 -19.42 16.16 -4.51
C ARG A 113 -19.54 14.67 -4.17
N THR A 114 -19.36 13.80 -5.16
CA THR A 114 -19.47 12.35 -4.98
C THR A 114 -18.22 11.81 -4.31
N ALA A 115 -17.03 12.32 -4.65
CA ALA A 115 -15.80 11.98 -3.94
C ALA A 115 -15.86 12.38 -2.45
N ARG A 116 -16.43 13.55 -2.13
CA ARG A 116 -16.70 14.00 -0.75
C ARG A 116 -17.67 13.08 -0.04
N LEU A 117 -18.83 12.79 -0.63
CA LEU A 117 -19.80 11.85 -0.06
C LEU A 117 -19.18 10.48 0.26
N ILE A 118 -18.38 9.94 -0.67
CA ILE A 118 -17.69 8.66 -0.46
C ILE A 118 -16.64 8.75 0.65
N ARG A 119 -15.87 9.85 0.69
CA ARG A 119 -14.89 10.09 1.75
C ARG A 119 -15.57 10.12 3.12
N ASP A 120 -16.67 10.85 3.24
CA ASP A 120 -17.35 11.09 4.50
C ASP A 120 -17.98 9.78 5.02
N VAL A 121 -18.68 9.05 4.15
CA VAL A 121 -19.25 7.72 4.48
C VAL A 121 -18.15 6.70 4.79
N TYR A 122 -17.02 6.76 4.09
CA TYR A 122 -15.88 5.91 4.40
C TYR A 122 -15.34 6.19 5.81
N LEU A 123 -15.12 7.46 6.17
CA LEU A 123 -14.61 7.84 7.49
C LEU A 123 -15.58 7.43 8.61
N GLU A 124 -16.89 7.49 8.36
CA GLU A 124 -17.91 7.05 9.29
C GLU A 124 -17.93 5.52 9.44
N LEU A 125 -18.07 4.78 8.34
CA LEU A 125 -18.32 3.34 8.37
C LEU A 125 -17.07 2.51 8.71
N ILE A 126 -15.86 3.00 8.38
CA ILE A 126 -14.63 2.25 8.68
C ILE A 126 -14.39 2.10 10.19
N GLN A 127 -14.98 2.97 11.01
CA GLN A 127 -14.87 2.95 12.47
C GLN A 127 -15.97 2.10 13.15
N ARG A 128 -16.92 1.56 12.38
CA ARG A 128 -18.07 0.80 12.90
C ARG A 128 -17.95 -0.69 12.59
N ASP A 129 -18.58 -1.51 13.42
CA ASP A 129 -18.68 -2.94 13.17
C ASP A 129 -19.85 -3.24 12.22
N PRO A 130 -19.61 -3.78 11.00
CA PRO A 130 -20.69 -4.13 10.08
C PRO A 130 -21.66 -5.18 10.65
N TYR A 131 -21.28 -6.00 11.63
CA TYR A 131 -22.20 -6.97 12.25
C TYR A 131 -23.30 -6.33 13.11
N GLU A 132 -23.12 -5.08 13.56
CA GLU A 132 -24.15 -4.33 14.29
C GLU A 132 -25.22 -3.76 13.35
N HIS A 133 -24.90 -3.64 12.06
CA HIS A 133 -25.75 -2.97 11.07
C HIS A 133 -26.22 -3.88 9.93
N CYS A 134 -25.55 -5.02 9.72
CA CYS A 134 -25.81 -5.94 8.62
C CYS A 134 -25.95 -7.38 9.11
N ARG A 135 -26.73 -8.18 8.40
CA ARG A 135 -26.83 -9.63 8.66
C ARG A 135 -25.45 -10.30 8.44
N PRO A 136 -25.03 -11.26 9.29
CA PRO A 136 -23.72 -11.90 9.17
C PRO A 136 -23.40 -12.47 7.78
N ALA A 137 -24.39 -13.09 7.12
CA ALA A 137 -24.23 -13.64 5.78
C ALA A 137 -23.86 -12.59 4.72
N VAL A 138 -24.39 -11.36 4.86
CA VAL A 138 -24.13 -10.25 3.93
C VAL A 138 -22.72 -9.69 4.15
N VAL A 139 -22.29 -9.61 5.41
CA VAL A 139 -20.92 -9.22 5.78
C VAL A 139 -19.92 -10.21 5.18
N THR A 140 -20.11 -11.51 5.41
CA THR A 140 -19.27 -12.57 4.84
C THR A 140 -19.27 -12.56 3.30
N SER A 141 -20.42 -12.31 2.67
CA SER A 141 -20.50 -12.21 1.20
C SER A 141 -19.68 -11.04 0.66
N SER A 142 -19.74 -9.87 1.31
CA SER A 142 -19.00 -8.67 0.92
C SER A 142 -17.48 -8.89 1.02
N ARG A 143 -17.05 -9.51 2.12
CA ARG A 143 -15.67 -9.96 2.39
C ARG A 143 -15.17 -10.94 1.33
N ASN A 144 -15.93 -12.00 1.06
CA ASN A 144 -15.60 -12.99 0.04
C ASN A 144 -15.46 -12.35 -1.34
N GLN A 145 -16.38 -11.45 -1.71
CA GLN A 145 -16.30 -10.72 -2.97
C GLN A 145 -15.02 -9.88 -3.03
N ALA A 146 -14.68 -9.17 -1.97
CA ALA A 146 -13.46 -8.38 -1.92
C ALA A 146 -12.20 -9.25 -2.07
N ALA A 147 -12.17 -10.41 -1.41
CA ALA A 147 -11.09 -11.38 -1.50
C ALA A 147 -10.94 -11.96 -2.91
N THR A 148 -12.05 -12.35 -3.56
CA THR A 148 -12.04 -12.87 -4.95
C THR A 148 -11.51 -11.83 -5.94
N ASN A 149 -11.82 -10.55 -5.73
CA ASN A 149 -11.35 -9.46 -6.59
C ASN A 149 -9.95 -8.94 -6.21
N GLY A 150 -9.29 -9.52 -5.19
CA GLY A 150 -7.97 -9.10 -4.75
C GLY A 150 -7.93 -7.66 -4.23
N TRP A 151 -9.01 -7.18 -3.62
CA TRP A 151 -9.06 -5.81 -3.11
C TRP A 151 -8.34 -5.67 -1.77
N HIS A 152 -7.80 -4.47 -1.55
CA HIS A 152 -6.97 -4.16 -0.39
C HIS A 152 -7.75 -3.35 0.66
N PRO A 153 -7.49 -3.55 1.97
CA PRO A 153 -8.08 -2.74 3.02
C PRO A 153 -7.51 -1.31 3.03
N ALA A 154 -8.15 -0.44 3.80
CA ALA A 154 -7.72 0.94 4.05
C ALA A 154 -6.25 1.05 4.47
N ALA A 155 -5.84 0.24 5.44
CA ALA A 155 -4.47 0.26 5.99
C ALA A 155 -3.39 -0.07 4.94
N ALA A 156 -3.76 -0.73 3.84
CA ALA A 156 -2.83 -1.00 2.74
C ALA A 156 -2.49 0.25 1.92
N TRP A 157 -3.04 1.42 2.22
CA TRP A 157 -2.76 2.65 1.48
C TRP A 157 -2.11 3.75 2.32
N ALA A 158 -2.15 3.65 3.66
CA ALA A 158 -1.75 4.73 4.57
C ALA A 158 -2.34 6.07 4.11
N ASP A 159 -1.54 7.14 4.04
CA ASP A 159 -1.96 8.47 3.59
C ASP A 159 -2.00 8.60 2.05
N ALA A 160 -1.54 7.59 1.31
CA ALA A 160 -1.39 7.64 -0.16
C ALA A 160 -2.62 7.08 -0.92
N ILE A 161 -3.78 6.96 -0.26
CA ILE A 161 -4.98 6.36 -0.86
C ILE A 161 -5.47 7.10 -2.11
N ASP A 162 -5.25 8.41 -2.20
CA ASP A 162 -5.67 9.24 -3.33
C ASP A 162 -4.64 9.34 -4.45
N ASP A 163 -3.41 8.87 -4.24
CA ASP A 163 -2.34 8.93 -5.23
C ASP A 163 -2.45 7.78 -6.26
N PRO A 164 -2.72 8.05 -7.55
CA PRO A 164 -2.84 7.05 -8.60
C PRO A 164 -1.61 6.16 -8.75
N GLU A 165 -0.41 6.72 -8.52
CA GLU A 165 0.86 6.02 -8.65
C GLU A 165 1.22 5.22 -7.39
N ALA A 166 0.54 5.48 -6.27
CA ALA A 166 0.73 4.71 -5.06
C ALA A 166 0.35 3.25 -5.26
N LYS A 167 1.19 2.36 -4.74
CA LYS A 167 0.95 0.92 -4.72
C LYS A 167 0.50 0.50 -3.33
N PRO A 168 -0.46 -0.43 -3.22
CA PRO A 168 -0.91 -0.89 -1.92
C PRO A 168 0.21 -1.64 -1.22
N TRP A 169 0.38 -1.40 0.07
CA TRP A 169 1.15 -2.26 0.96
C TRP A 169 0.56 -3.67 0.89
N GLN A 170 1.34 -4.63 0.41
CA GLN A 170 0.91 -6.02 0.45
C GLN A 170 1.06 -6.52 1.88
N MET A 171 -0.08 -6.69 2.57
CA MET A 171 -0.11 -7.43 3.83
C MET A 171 0.24 -8.89 3.53
N VAL A 172 1.42 -9.32 3.97
CA VAL A 172 1.85 -10.72 3.88
C VAL A 172 1.01 -11.53 4.87
N ARG A 173 0.31 -12.57 4.41
CA ARG A 173 -0.39 -13.51 5.29
C ARG A 173 0.61 -14.16 6.24
N CYS A 174 0.25 -14.27 7.52
CA CYS A 174 0.92 -15.23 8.38
C CYS A 174 0.51 -16.64 7.92
N SER A 175 1.40 -17.35 7.24
CA SER A 175 1.16 -18.71 6.72
C SER A 175 1.32 -19.81 7.80
N TYR A 176 1.45 -19.43 9.07
CA TYR A 176 1.76 -20.36 10.16
C TYR A 176 0.49 -20.91 10.83
N PRO A 177 0.19 -22.23 10.69
CA PRO A 177 -1.08 -22.82 11.14
C PRO A 177 -1.30 -22.82 12.67
N THR A 178 -0.25 -22.59 13.46
CA THR A 178 -0.25 -22.70 14.92
C THR A 178 -0.15 -21.36 15.65
N CYS A 179 -0.40 -20.24 14.95
CA CYS A 179 -0.50 -18.94 15.61
C CYS A 179 -1.68 -18.96 16.60
N ILE A 180 -1.44 -18.47 17.82
CA ILE A 180 -2.40 -18.46 18.93
C ILE A 180 -3.64 -17.58 18.60
N HIS A 181 -3.52 -16.71 17.60
CA HIS A 181 -4.62 -15.92 17.05
C HIS A 181 -5.11 -16.64 15.78
N GLY A 182 -6.19 -17.40 15.92
CA GLY A 182 -6.68 -18.33 14.90
C GLY A 182 -6.81 -17.72 13.51
N ALA A 183 -6.59 -18.57 12.49
CA ALA A 183 -6.65 -18.25 11.07
C ALA A 183 -8.07 -17.93 10.54
N LYS A 184 -8.91 -17.26 11.34
CA LYS A 184 -10.25 -16.84 10.96
C LYS A 184 -10.41 -15.36 11.25
N ASP A 185 -10.76 -14.64 10.20
CA ASP A 185 -11.05 -13.21 10.09
C ASP A 185 -9.88 -12.27 9.75
N GLU A 186 -10.22 -11.33 8.86
CA GLU A 186 -9.39 -10.43 8.06
C GLU A 186 -8.66 -9.35 8.88
N ARG A 187 -7.74 -9.74 9.77
CA ARG A 187 -6.99 -8.77 10.57
C ARG A 187 -5.52 -8.65 10.16
N LEU A 188 -5.07 -7.39 10.17
CA LEU A 188 -3.68 -6.93 10.10
C LEU A 188 -2.76 -7.74 11.02
N LEU A 189 -1.45 -7.76 10.70
CA LEU A 189 -0.42 -8.28 11.61
C LEU A 189 -0.56 -7.61 12.99
N CYS A 190 -0.59 -8.39 14.08
CA CYS A 190 -0.68 -7.82 15.42
C CYS A 190 0.59 -7.05 15.80
N ASP A 191 0.51 -6.13 16.78
CA ASP A 191 1.63 -5.30 17.24
C ASP A 191 2.85 -6.12 17.67
N THR A 192 2.66 -7.30 18.25
CA THR A 192 3.76 -8.21 18.60
C THR A 192 4.51 -8.72 17.37
N HIS A 193 3.84 -8.88 16.23
CA HIS A 193 4.45 -9.26 14.95
C HIS A 193 5.06 -8.06 14.22
N LEU A 194 4.43 -6.89 14.26
CA LEU A 194 5.00 -5.65 13.71
C LEU A 194 6.27 -5.23 14.45
N GLN A 195 6.27 -5.28 15.79
CA GLN A 195 7.45 -5.02 16.60
C GLN A 195 8.54 -6.09 16.43
N ARG A 196 8.16 -7.37 16.20
CA ARG A 196 9.14 -8.41 15.84
C ARG A 196 9.78 -8.18 14.47
N LEU A 197 9.03 -7.70 13.48
CA LEU A 197 9.52 -7.45 12.12
C LEU A 197 10.35 -6.15 12.04
N SER A 198 9.92 -5.10 12.74
CA SER A 198 10.65 -3.84 12.91
C SER A 198 11.98 -4.04 13.66
N LYS A 199 11.99 -4.76 14.79
CA LYS A 199 13.23 -5.12 15.50
C LYS A 199 14.18 -6.03 14.69
N ARG A 200 13.70 -6.60 13.58
CA ARG A 200 14.47 -7.44 12.65
C ARG A 200 14.84 -6.73 11.34
N GLY A 201 14.51 -5.44 11.18
CA GLY A 201 14.97 -4.62 10.04
C GLY A 201 14.30 -4.91 8.69
N THR A 202 13.09 -5.49 8.67
CA THR A 202 12.47 -6.06 7.44
C THR A 202 11.46 -5.15 6.71
N LEU A 203 11.39 -3.85 7.04
CA LEU A 203 10.38 -2.92 6.48
C LEU A 203 10.91 -1.93 5.42
N GLU A 204 12.21 -1.72 5.31
CA GLU A 204 12.79 -0.93 4.22
C GLU A 204 12.98 -1.81 2.97
N GLY A 205 12.20 -1.56 1.91
CA GLY A 205 12.45 -2.14 0.58
C GLY A 205 12.27 -3.66 0.42
N MET A 206 11.14 -4.22 0.89
CA MET A 206 10.62 -5.60 0.66
C MET A 206 11.64 -6.77 0.56
N ARG A 207 11.59 -7.74 1.49
CA ARG A 207 11.96 -9.15 1.19
C ARG A 207 11.34 -10.16 2.16
N ALA A 208 10.41 -10.97 1.66
CA ALA A 208 10.01 -12.23 2.28
C ALA A 208 11.21 -13.18 2.32
N VAL A 209 11.48 -13.82 3.46
CA VAL A 209 12.43 -14.93 3.50
C VAL A 209 11.82 -16.09 2.73
N ARG A 210 12.58 -16.58 1.74
CA ARG A 210 12.22 -17.53 0.70
C ARG A 210 11.85 -18.91 1.30
N ASN A 211 10.88 -19.60 0.71
CA ASN A 211 10.46 -20.94 1.15
C ASN A 211 11.61 -21.97 1.00
N GLY A 212 11.59 -23.03 1.82
CA GLY A 212 12.72 -23.96 2.04
C GLY A 212 13.44 -24.48 0.78
N LYS A 213 12.75 -24.74 -0.33
CA LYS A 213 13.39 -25.17 -1.59
C LYS A 213 14.30 -24.08 -2.20
N VAL A 214 13.81 -22.85 -2.25
CA VAL A 214 14.54 -21.71 -2.82
C VAL A 214 15.71 -21.33 -1.91
N LEU A 215 15.54 -21.43 -0.59
CA LEU A 215 16.61 -21.23 0.37
C LEU A 215 17.77 -22.23 0.17
N ILE A 216 17.49 -23.48 -0.19
CA ILE A 216 18.52 -24.49 -0.49
C ILE A 216 19.32 -24.10 -1.74
N GLU A 217 18.63 -23.77 -2.83
CA GLU A 217 19.24 -23.40 -4.11
C GLU A 217 20.18 -22.18 -3.95
N ASP A 218 19.76 -21.17 -3.17
CA ASP A 218 20.56 -19.99 -2.89
C ASP A 218 21.80 -20.29 -2.02
N ILE A 219 21.64 -21.15 -0.99
CA ILE A 219 22.76 -21.56 -0.12
C ILE A 219 23.79 -22.35 -0.94
N GLN A 220 23.35 -23.30 -1.77
CA GLN A 220 24.24 -24.09 -2.62
C GLN A 220 25.01 -23.20 -3.59
N PHE A 221 24.35 -22.23 -4.23
CA PHE A 221 25.02 -21.28 -5.11
C PHE A 221 26.08 -20.44 -4.39
N ILE A 222 25.81 -19.97 -3.18
CA ILE A 222 26.77 -19.18 -2.40
C ILE A 222 27.96 -20.04 -1.96
N LEU A 223 27.71 -21.25 -1.47
CA LEU A 223 28.78 -22.18 -1.05
C LEU A 223 29.67 -22.62 -2.22
N ALA A 224 29.11 -22.75 -3.43
CA ALA A 224 29.89 -23.07 -4.63
C ALA A 224 30.72 -21.89 -5.15
N THR A 225 30.35 -20.65 -4.80
CA THR A 225 31.02 -19.43 -5.30
C THR A 225 31.97 -18.78 -4.29
N ASP A 226 31.80 -19.02 -2.99
CA ASP A 226 32.69 -18.51 -1.94
C ASP A 226 33.68 -19.58 -1.45
N PRO A 227 34.98 -19.26 -1.36
CA PRO A 227 35.96 -20.17 -0.78
C PRO A 227 35.76 -20.32 0.75
N PRO A 228 36.00 -21.51 1.32
CA PRO A 228 35.89 -21.72 2.77
C PRO A 228 36.90 -20.89 3.55
N ILE A 229 36.58 -20.56 4.81
CA ILE A 229 37.53 -19.87 5.72
C ILE A 229 38.77 -20.72 5.92
N ASN A 230 38.57 -22.02 6.11
CA ASN A 230 39.64 -22.99 6.21
C ASN A 230 39.45 -24.07 5.13
N PRO A 231 40.38 -24.19 4.18
CA PRO A 231 40.29 -25.19 3.11
C PRO A 231 40.38 -26.63 3.61
N GLU A 232 41.09 -26.87 4.72
CA GLU A 232 41.35 -28.23 5.24
C GLU A 232 40.19 -28.78 6.08
N THR A 233 39.47 -27.89 6.79
CA THR A 233 38.33 -28.27 7.64
C THR A 233 36.98 -27.94 7.01
N GLU A 234 36.99 -27.37 5.80
CA GLU A 234 35.79 -26.94 5.07
C GLU A 234 34.87 -26.00 5.87
N GLU A 235 35.44 -25.24 6.79
CA GLU A 235 34.68 -24.39 7.70
C GLU A 235 34.05 -23.20 6.96
N ILE A 236 32.72 -23.11 7.05
CA ILE A 236 31.92 -22.08 6.40
C ILE A 236 31.93 -20.82 7.26
N ASP A 237 32.15 -19.68 6.62
CA ASP A 237 31.89 -18.38 7.23
C ASP A 237 30.38 -18.18 7.40
N ARG A 238 29.90 -18.54 8.59
CA ARG A 238 28.49 -18.52 8.95
C ARG A 238 27.91 -17.12 8.86
N ASP A 239 28.67 -16.12 9.29
CA ASP A 239 28.23 -14.74 9.31
C ASP A 239 28.21 -14.16 7.89
N ARG A 240 29.23 -14.44 7.07
CA ARG A 240 29.26 -14.03 5.66
C ARG A 240 28.19 -14.72 4.81
N LEU A 241 27.92 -16.01 5.04
CA LEU A 241 26.84 -16.72 4.34
C LEU A 241 25.47 -16.10 4.65
N ALA A 242 25.23 -15.78 5.92
CA ALA A 242 24.00 -15.11 6.34
C ALA A 242 23.91 -13.69 5.75
N GLU A 243 25.01 -12.95 5.76
CA GLU A 243 25.12 -11.60 5.18
C GLU A 243 24.79 -11.60 3.68
N ARG A 244 25.32 -12.54 2.89
CA ARG A 244 25.02 -12.65 1.45
C ARG A 244 23.56 -12.98 1.15
N LEU A 245 22.89 -13.69 2.06
CA LEU A 245 21.46 -13.96 1.99
C LEU A 245 20.60 -12.77 2.48
N GLY A 246 21.25 -11.73 3.02
CA GLY A 246 20.59 -10.54 3.57
C GLY A 246 19.81 -10.82 4.85
N ILE A 247 20.24 -11.83 5.63
CA ILE A 247 19.62 -12.23 6.89
C ILE A 247 20.68 -12.46 7.97
N THR A 248 20.28 -12.55 9.24
CA THR A 248 21.23 -12.86 10.32
C THR A 248 21.49 -14.37 10.41
N TRP A 249 22.67 -14.77 10.89
CA TRP A 249 23.02 -16.19 11.04
C TRP A 249 21.99 -16.94 11.89
N HIS A 250 21.57 -16.35 13.01
CA HIS A 250 20.53 -16.94 13.85
C HIS A 250 19.19 -17.12 13.11
N ALA A 251 18.81 -16.18 12.23
CA ALA A 251 17.60 -16.32 11.43
C ALA A 251 17.73 -17.43 10.37
N LEU A 252 18.90 -17.54 9.74
CA LEU A 252 19.24 -18.62 8.81
C LEU A 252 19.24 -19.99 9.50
N GLU A 253 19.88 -20.09 10.66
CA GLU A 253 19.95 -21.30 11.49
C GLU A 253 18.54 -21.78 11.87
N GLN A 254 17.66 -20.88 12.32
CA GLN A 254 16.28 -21.22 12.64
C GLN A 254 15.47 -21.63 11.40
N ALA A 255 15.76 -21.04 10.22
CA ALA A 255 15.12 -21.45 8.96
C ALA A 255 15.56 -22.85 8.54
N LEU A 256 16.85 -23.18 8.66
CA LEU A 256 17.43 -24.48 8.37
C LEU A 256 16.89 -25.57 9.29
N ILE A 257 16.81 -25.30 10.60
CA ILE A 257 16.23 -26.21 11.60
C ILE A 257 14.76 -26.52 11.26
N ARG A 258 13.95 -25.48 10.94
CA ARG A 258 12.54 -25.66 10.58
C ARG A 258 12.34 -26.45 9.30
N ALA A 259 13.24 -26.27 8.34
CA ALA A 259 13.24 -27.01 7.08
C ALA A 259 13.91 -28.40 7.20
N LYS A 260 14.45 -28.75 8.37
CA LYS A 260 15.23 -29.99 8.62
C LYS A 260 16.44 -30.16 7.69
N ILE A 261 17.06 -29.05 7.32
CA ILE A 261 18.20 -29.00 6.40
C ILE A 261 19.49 -28.97 7.23
N ASN A 262 20.45 -29.81 6.86
CA ASN A 262 21.79 -29.80 7.45
C ASN A 262 22.79 -29.17 6.46
N LEU A 263 23.39 -28.04 6.84
CA LEU A 263 24.36 -27.31 6.02
C LEU A 263 25.58 -28.15 5.64
N GLY A 264 26.06 -29.04 6.52
CA GLY A 264 27.18 -29.92 6.21
C GLY A 264 26.88 -30.87 5.04
N LYS A 265 25.61 -31.31 4.90
CA LYS A 265 25.18 -32.17 3.79
C LYS A 265 24.92 -31.41 2.48
N LEU A 266 24.66 -30.10 2.56
CA LEU A 266 24.39 -29.27 1.38
C LEU A 266 25.65 -28.97 0.56
N ARG A 267 26.83 -29.05 1.17
CA ARG A 267 28.12 -28.85 0.49
C ARG A 267 28.58 -30.09 -0.28
N GLU A 268 28.38 -31.28 0.27
CA GLU A 268 28.68 -32.55 -0.42
C GLU A 268 27.86 -32.75 -1.72
N SER A 269 26.79 -31.98 -1.88
CA SER A 269 25.83 -32.07 -2.99
C SER A 269 25.81 -30.84 -3.93
N ALA A 270 26.67 -29.85 -3.68
CA ALA A 270 26.83 -28.63 -4.50
C ALA A 270 28.12 -28.73 -5.34
#